data_AF-A0A9D8QF16-F1
#
_entry.id   AF-A0A9D8QF16-F1
#
_cell.length_a   1.000
_cell.length_b   1.000
_cell.length_c   1.000
_cell.angle_alpha   90.00
_cell.angle_beta   90.00
_cell.angle_gamma   90.00
#
_symmetry.space_group_name_H-M   'P 1'
#
loop_
_entity.id
_entity.type
_entity.pdbx_description
1 polymer ?
#
loop_
_entity_poly.entity_id
_entity_poly.type
_entity_poly.pdbx_seq_one_letter_code
_entity_poly.pdbx_strand_id
1 'polypeptide(L)'
;MAGLFPNFRYDRDILIAGALCHDIGKVWEFQPDNVQRWKADRHAVGFPSVRHPGYGVFICFAMDLPEAVAHIAAAHSAEGELLERSLENTIVHWADVTFWKTVEAGGQFATTDTWLDGLTGGVSGKPKSAAL
;
A
#
# COMPACT_ATOMS: atom_id res chain seq x y z
N MET A 1 20.75 19.03 12.98
CA MET A 1 19.96 18.51 11.84
C MET A 1 18.86 19.48 11.38
N ALA A 2 17.95 19.95 12.24
CA ALA A 2 16.88 20.89 11.84
C ALA A 2 17.38 22.19 11.15
N GLY A 3 18.57 22.69 11.52
CA GLY A 3 19.19 23.84 10.87
C GLY A 3 19.69 23.62 9.43
N LEU A 4 19.73 22.38 8.92
CA LEU A 4 20.10 22.09 7.54
C LEU A 4 18.97 22.39 6.55
N PHE A 5 17.71 22.39 7.02
CA PHE A 5 16.52 22.58 6.18
C PHE A 5 15.56 23.60 6.82
N PRO A 6 15.97 24.87 6.99
CA PRO A 6 15.17 25.88 7.70
C PRO A 6 13.80 26.14 7.06
N ASN A 7 13.67 25.86 5.76
CA ASN A 7 12.47 26.08 4.97
C ASN A 7 11.66 24.79 4.73
N PHE A 8 12.03 23.67 5.36
CA PHE A 8 11.23 22.45 5.24
C PHE A 8 9.87 22.67 5.91
N ARG A 9 8.81 22.58 5.12
CA ARG A 9 7.42 22.70 5.53
C ARG A 9 6.65 21.57 4.85
N TYR A 10 5.80 20.91 5.61
CA TYR A 10 4.92 19.85 5.15
C TYR A 10 3.60 19.99 5.91
N ASP A 11 2.53 19.48 5.33
CA ASP A 11 1.23 19.42 5.99
C ASP A 11 1.17 18.17 6.87
N ARG A 12 1.12 18.39 8.18
CA ARG A 12 1.13 17.31 9.16
C ARG A 12 -0.18 16.53 9.17
N ASP A 13 -1.31 17.17 8.89
CA ASP A 13 -2.61 16.52 8.91
C ASP A 13 -2.77 15.64 7.66
N ILE A 14 -2.34 16.14 6.50
CA ILE A 14 -2.26 15.33 5.27
C ILE A 14 -1.28 14.17 5.44
N LEU A 15 -0.11 14.40 6.04
CA LEU A 15 0.85 13.33 6.27
C LEU A 15 0.27 12.22 7.16
N ILE A 16 -0.38 12.57 8.27
CA ILE A 16 -0.97 11.60 9.19
C ILE A 16 -2.14 10.87 8.53
N ALA A 17 -3.08 11.61 7.92
CA ALA A 17 -4.23 11.03 7.24
C ALA A 17 -3.79 10.10 6.09
N GLY A 18 -2.85 10.56 5.27
CA GLY A 18 -2.25 9.77 4.20
C GLY A 18 -1.55 8.51 4.71
N ALA A 19 -0.75 8.61 5.78
CA ALA A 19 -0.09 7.44 6.37
C ALA A 19 -1.09 6.41 6.89
N LEU A 20 -2.22 6.84 7.47
CA LEU A 20 -3.27 5.92 7.93
C LEU A 20 -4.05 5.30 6.75
N CYS A 21 -4.24 6.06 5.67
CA CYS A 21 -5.07 5.66 4.54
C CYS A 21 -4.31 5.02 3.37
N HIS A 22 -2.96 5.05 3.34
CA HIS A 22 -2.20 4.65 2.14
C HIS A 22 -2.57 3.26 1.63
N ASP A 23 -2.79 2.33 2.57
CA ASP A 23 -3.11 0.93 2.31
C ASP A 23 -4.61 0.59 2.45
N ILE A 24 -5.49 1.58 2.58
CA ILE A 24 -6.90 1.35 2.92
C ILE A 24 -7.64 0.49 1.89
N GLY A 25 -7.18 0.47 0.63
CA GLY A 25 -7.74 -0.38 -0.42
C GLY A 25 -7.46 -1.88 -0.26
N LYS A 26 -6.56 -2.29 0.67
CA LYS A 26 -6.29 -3.70 0.96
C LYS A 26 -7.53 -4.44 1.44
N VAL A 27 -8.47 -3.74 2.08
CA VAL A 27 -9.75 -4.30 2.55
C VAL A 27 -10.58 -4.90 1.41
N TRP A 28 -10.40 -4.41 0.19
CA TRP A 28 -11.08 -4.92 -1.00
C TRP A 28 -10.18 -5.84 -1.82
N GLU A 29 -8.88 -5.50 -1.98
CA GLU A 29 -7.94 -6.32 -2.77
C GLU A 29 -7.74 -7.71 -2.17
N PHE A 30 -7.72 -7.82 -0.85
CA PHE A 30 -7.48 -9.07 -0.13
C PHE A 30 -8.75 -9.66 0.49
N GLN A 31 -9.94 -9.14 0.13
CA GLN A 31 -11.20 -9.72 0.59
C GLN A 31 -11.33 -11.16 0.08
N PRO A 32 -11.60 -12.17 0.95
CA PRO A 32 -11.54 -13.57 0.56
C PRO A 32 -12.41 -13.95 -0.64
N ASP A 33 -13.65 -13.44 -0.72
CA ASP A 33 -14.56 -13.77 -1.81
C ASP A 33 -14.10 -13.15 -3.15
N ASN A 34 -13.54 -11.93 -3.12
CA ASN A 34 -12.91 -11.31 -4.28
C ASN A 34 -11.73 -12.15 -4.77
N VAL A 35 -10.83 -12.54 -3.87
CA VAL A 35 -9.68 -13.36 -4.20
C VAL A 35 -10.11 -14.71 -4.77
N GLN A 36 -11.09 -15.38 -4.17
CA GLN A 36 -11.63 -16.65 -4.65
C GLN A 36 -12.28 -16.49 -6.03
N ARG A 37 -13.14 -15.49 -6.22
CA ARG A 37 -13.82 -15.20 -7.48
C ARG A 37 -12.85 -14.91 -8.62
N TRP A 38 -11.83 -14.08 -8.39
CA TRP A 38 -10.83 -13.77 -9.41
C TRP A 38 -9.90 -14.95 -9.72
N LYS A 39 -9.60 -15.81 -8.73
CA LYS A 39 -8.84 -17.04 -8.97
C LYS A 39 -9.64 -18.06 -9.79
N ALA A 40 -10.96 -18.12 -9.59
CA ALA A 40 -11.85 -19.03 -10.32
C ALA A 40 -11.96 -18.67 -11.81
N ASP A 41 -12.05 -17.37 -12.14
CA ASP A 41 -11.99 -16.89 -13.52
C ASP A 41 -11.36 -15.49 -13.62
N ARG A 42 -10.07 -15.46 -13.92
CA ARG A 42 -9.32 -14.20 -14.09
C ARG A 42 -9.64 -13.47 -15.39
N HIS A 43 -10.22 -14.14 -16.37
CA HIS A 43 -10.53 -13.53 -17.67
C HIS A 43 -11.82 -12.70 -17.62
N ALA A 44 -12.72 -13.00 -16.68
CA ALA A 44 -13.95 -12.23 -16.50
C ALA A 44 -13.69 -10.78 -16.07
N VAL A 45 -12.77 -10.55 -15.12
CA VAL A 45 -12.55 -9.21 -14.52
C VAL A 45 -11.10 -8.88 -14.14
N GLY A 46 -10.13 -9.78 -14.35
CA GLY A 46 -8.72 -9.60 -13.92
C GLY A 46 -8.37 -10.23 -12.56
N PHE A 47 -7.07 -10.26 -12.21
CA PHE A 47 -6.55 -10.79 -10.94
C PHE A 47 -5.27 -10.05 -10.47
N PRO A 48 -5.33 -9.28 -9.36
CA PRO A 48 -6.56 -8.74 -8.78
C PRO A 48 -7.24 -7.79 -9.78
N SER A 49 -8.57 -7.63 -9.71
CA SER A 49 -9.28 -6.82 -10.73
C SER A 49 -8.99 -5.31 -10.61
N VAL A 50 -8.65 -4.84 -9.41
CA VAL A 50 -8.12 -3.51 -9.09
C VAL A 50 -7.04 -3.77 -8.02
N ARG A 51 -6.06 -2.89 -7.83
CA ARG A 51 -5.10 -3.02 -6.73
C ARG A 51 -5.47 -2.09 -5.58
N HIS A 52 -4.94 -2.34 -4.38
CA HIS A 52 -5.20 -1.49 -3.20
C HIS A 52 -4.93 0.00 -3.43
N PRO A 53 -4.00 0.47 -4.28
CA PRO A 53 -3.85 1.89 -4.51
C PRO A 53 -5.06 2.47 -5.23
N GLY A 54 -5.50 1.82 -6.31
CA GLY A 54 -6.67 2.25 -7.08
C GLY A 54 -7.97 2.19 -6.27
N TYR A 55 -8.19 1.13 -5.49
CA TYR A 55 -9.36 1.06 -4.62
C TYR A 55 -9.26 1.99 -3.41
N GLY A 56 -8.04 2.26 -2.94
CA GLY A 56 -7.76 3.23 -1.88
C GLY A 56 -8.15 4.65 -2.29
N VAL A 57 -7.85 5.06 -3.53
CA VAL A 57 -8.33 6.32 -4.12
C VAL A 57 -9.86 6.40 -4.08
N PHE A 58 -10.54 5.33 -4.52
CA PHE A 58 -12.00 5.27 -4.48
C PHE A 58 -12.56 5.47 -3.07
N ILE A 59 -12.01 4.76 -2.07
CA ILE A 59 -12.45 4.92 -0.67
C ILE A 59 -12.20 6.35 -0.17
N CYS A 60 -11.04 6.93 -0.46
CA CYS A 60 -10.71 8.29 -0.01
C CYS A 60 -11.71 9.30 -0.54
N PHE A 61 -12.01 9.28 -1.85
CA PHE A 61 -12.98 10.20 -2.44
C PHE A 61 -14.42 9.90 -2.02
N ALA A 62 -14.79 8.64 -1.82
CA ALA A 62 -16.12 8.28 -1.33
C ALA A 62 -16.40 8.81 0.09
N MET A 63 -15.35 9.09 0.86
CA MET A 63 -15.41 9.63 2.23
C MET A 63 -15.07 11.13 2.28
N ASP A 64 -15.08 11.82 1.13
CA ASP A 64 -14.75 13.24 1.02
C ASP A 64 -13.37 13.63 1.59
N LEU A 65 -12.40 12.70 1.55
CA LEU A 65 -11.02 13.01 1.96
C LEU A 65 -10.32 13.90 0.91
N PRO A 66 -9.37 14.75 1.33
CA PRO A 66 -8.64 15.61 0.40
C PRO A 66 -7.91 14.83 -0.70
N GLU A 67 -7.78 15.44 -1.88
CA GLU A 67 -7.03 14.86 -3.01
C GLU A 67 -5.60 14.44 -2.62
N ALA A 68 -4.93 15.21 -1.75
CA ALA A 68 -3.60 14.86 -1.28
C ALA A 68 -3.55 13.53 -0.51
N VAL A 69 -4.60 13.18 0.24
CA VAL A 69 -4.72 11.87 0.91
C VAL A 69 -4.98 10.76 -0.11
N ALA A 70 -5.88 11.02 -1.07
CA ALA A 70 -6.14 10.08 -2.16
C ALA A 70 -4.88 9.83 -3.02
N HIS A 71 -4.07 10.86 -3.27
CA HIS A 71 -2.78 10.75 -3.98
C HIS A 71 -1.78 9.89 -3.22
N ILE A 72 -1.74 10.00 -1.88
CA ILE A 72 -0.91 9.11 -1.05
C ILE A 72 -1.37 7.66 -1.21
N ALA A 73 -2.68 7.38 -1.13
CA ALA A 73 -3.19 6.04 -1.39
C ALA A 73 -2.84 5.56 -2.82
N ALA A 74 -2.98 6.41 -3.84
CA ALA A 74 -2.71 6.09 -5.24
C ALA A 74 -1.24 5.72 -5.51
N ALA A 75 -0.31 6.44 -4.88
CA ALA A 75 1.07 6.50 -5.34
C ALA A 75 2.11 6.14 -4.26
N HIS A 76 1.71 5.68 -3.07
CA HIS A 76 2.68 5.18 -2.08
C HIS A 76 3.38 3.89 -2.55
N SER A 77 2.79 3.10 -3.46
CA SER A 77 3.29 1.82 -3.95
C SER A 77 3.93 1.94 -5.34
N ALA A 78 4.09 0.81 -6.05
CA ALA A 78 4.65 0.73 -7.41
C ALA A 78 3.88 1.56 -8.46
N GLU A 79 2.58 1.74 -8.28
CA GLU A 79 1.73 2.59 -9.12
C GLU A 79 2.22 4.05 -9.11
N GLY A 80 2.86 4.48 -8.02
CA GLY A 80 3.47 5.80 -7.92
C GLY A 80 4.70 6.01 -8.80
N GLU A 81 5.28 4.97 -9.40
CA GLU A 81 6.39 5.12 -10.37
C GLU A 81 5.92 5.72 -11.71
N LEU A 82 4.61 5.77 -11.94
CA LEU A 82 4.01 6.40 -13.12
C LEU A 82 3.59 7.86 -12.84
N LEU A 83 3.84 8.36 -11.63
CA LEU A 83 3.35 9.64 -11.11
C LEU A 83 4.48 10.42 -10.43
N GLU A 84 4.27 11.70 -10.21
CA GLU A 84 5.13 12.49 -9.32
C GLU A 84 4.52 12.50 -7.92
N ARG A 85 5.26 11.95 -6.94
CA ARG A 85 4.80 11.91 -5.55
C ARG A 85 4.85 13.31 -4.95
N SER A 86 3.80 13.70 -4.23
CA SER A 86 3.84 14.91 -3.39
C SER A 86 4.89 14.75 -2.28
N LEU A 87 5.18 15.84 -1.56
CA LEU A 87 6.11 15.80 -0.43
C LEU A 87 5.66 14.79 0.64
N GLU A 88 4.42 14.87 1.07
CA GLU A 88 3.86 13.98 2.10
C GLU A 88 3.81 12.53 1.61
N ASN A 89 3.45 12.29 0.35
CA ASN A 89 3.50 10.96 -0.25
C ASN A 89 4.92 10.40 -0.31
N THR A 90 5.90 11.22 -0.67
CA THR A 90 7.32 10.82 -0.68
C THR A 90 7.76 10.38 0.72
N ILE A 91 7.34 11.10 1.77
CA ILE A 91 7.64 10.70 3.16
C ILE A 91 6.97 9.35 3.49
N VAL A 92 5.70 9.17 3.16
CA VAL A 92 4.96 7.92 3.43
C VAL A 92 5.55 6.74 2.68
N HIS A 93 5.82 6.89 1.38
CA HIS A 93 6.43 5.86 0.53
C HIS A 93 7.74 5.36 1.14
N TRP A 94 8.65 6.26 1.50
CA TRP A 94 9.93 5.85 2.07
C TRP A 94 9.80 5.27 3.47
N ALA A 95 8.86 5.75 4.29
CA ALA A 95 8.58 5.15 5.59
C ALA A 95 8.07 3.71 5.45
N ASP A 96 7.12 3.45 4.55
CA ASP A 96 6.60 2.10 4.26
C ASP A 96 7.69 1.17 3.70
N VAL A 97 8.39 1.60 2.64
CA VAL A 97 9.46 0.80 2.02
C VAL A 97 10.58 0.48 3.01
N THR A 98 10.97 1.46 3.86
CA THR A 98 12.03 1.27 4.84
C THR A 98 11.67 0.20 5.86
N PHE A 99 10.41 0.14 6.31
CA PHE A 99 9.95 -0.90 7.22
C PHE A 99 10.19 -2.30 6.62
N TRP A 100 9.69 -2.55 5.41
CA TRP A 100 9.85 -3.85 4.76
C TRP A 100 11.30 -4.21 4.50
N LYS A 101 12.13 -3.24 4.08
CA LYS A 101 13.56 -3.46 3.85
C LYS A 101 14.33 -3.75 5.13
N THR A 102 13.94 -3.15 6.25
CA THR A 102 14.56 -3.40 7.56
C THR A 102 14.21 -4.81 8.06
N VAL A 103 12.94 -5.20 7.93
CA VAL A 103 12.47 -6.55 8.27
C VAL A 103 13.18 -7.60 7.42
N GLU A 104 13.33 -7.35 6.12
CA GLU A 104 14.07 -8.21 5.17
C GLU A 104 15.53 -8.38 5.59
N ALA A 105 16.25 -7.27 5.78
CA ALA A 105 17.66 -7.28 6.17
C ALA A 105 17.89 -7.95 7.53
N GLY A 106 16.94 -7.82 8.45
CA GLY A 106 16.99 -8.47 9.76
C GLY A 106 16.55 -9.94 9.76
N GLY A 107 16.10 -10.49 8.62
CA GLY A 107 15.55 -11.84 8.54
C GLY A 107 14.32 -12.04 9.43
N GLN A 108 13.53 -10.98 9.67
CA GLN A 108 12.44 -10.96 10.66
C GLN A 108 11.06 -11.35 10.07
N PHE A 109 11.01 -11.78 8.80
CA PHE A 109 9.77 -12.27 8.23
C PHE A 109 9.34 -13.59 8.88
N ALA A 110 8.06 -13.67 9.26
CA ALA A 110 7.47 -14.92 9.71
C ALA A 110 7.55 -16.00 8.61
N THR A 111 7.84 -17.24 9.02
CA THR A 111 7.87 -18.40 8.12
C THR A 111 6.47 -18.98 7.84
N THR A 112 5.49 -18.63 8.68
CA THR A 112 4.09 -19.05 8.61
C THR A 112 3.20 -17.85 8.82
N ASP A 113 2.15 -17.71 8.01
CA ASP A 113 1.15 -16.64 8.14
C ASP A 113 -0.19 -17.25 8.57
N THR A 114 -0.38 -17.33 9.88
CA THR A 114 -1.60 -17.90 10.47
C THR A 114 -2.88 -17.14 10.13
N TRP A 115 -2.77 -15.89 9.64
CA TRP A 115 -3.92 -15.08 9.22
C TRP A 115 -4.42 -15.48 7.82
N LEU A 116 -3.50 -15.81 6.91
CA LEU A 116 -3.81 -16.31 5.58
C LEU A 116 -3.94 -17.85 5.50
N ASP A 117 -3.35 -18.59 6.44
CA ASP A 117 -3.44 -20.05 6.52
C ASP A 117 -4.90 -20.53 6.62
N GLY A 118 -5.76 -19.79 7.33
CA GLY A 118 -7.19 -20.08 7.46
C GLY A 118 -8.07 -19.65 6.27
N LEU A 119 -7.59 -18.73 5.42
CA LEU A 119 -8.39 -18.09 4.36
C LEU A 119 -7.94 -18.42 2.93
N THR A 120 -6.68 -18.80 2.73
CA THR A 120 -6.09 -18.96 1.39
C THR A 120 -5.15 -20.16 1.23
N GLY A 121 -4.97 -21.00 2.26
CA GLY A 121 -4.20 -22.25 2.15
C GLY A 121 -2.69 -22.07 2.24
N GLY A 122 -2.21 -21.07 2.98
CA GLY A 122 -0.80 -20.89 3.30
C GLY A 122 0.00 -20.25 2.18
N VAL A 123 0.17 -18.93 2.27
CA VAL A 123 1.16 -18.19 1.50
C VAL A 123 2.01 -17.43 2.51
N SER A 124 3.33 -17.66 2.49
CA SER A 124 4.27 -17.02 3.41
C SER A 124 4.25 -15.50 3.24
N GLY A 125 4.41 -14.74 4.34
CA GLY A 125 4.58 -13.29 4.32
C GLY A 125 5.89 -12.78 3.70
N LYS A 126 6.71 -13.66 3.11
CA LYS A 126 7.85 -13.25 2.30
C LYS A 126 7.33 -12.63 1.00
N PRO A 127 7.74 -11.39 0.64
CA PRO A 127 7.46 -10.88 -0.69
C PRO A 127 8.05 -11.86 -1.72
N LYS A 128 7.29 -12.17 -2.77
CA LYS A 128 7.83 -12.94 -3.90
C LYS A 128 9.05 -12.17 -4.42
N SER A 129 10.21 -12.81 -4.46
CA SER A 129 11.42 -12.20 -5.02
C SER A 129 11.06 -11.61 -6.38
N ALA A 130 11.26 -10.30 -6.54
CA ALA A 130 11.19 -9.69 -7.87
C ALA A 130 12.21 -10.44 -8.73
N ALA A 131 11.72 -11.22 -9.69
CA ALA A 131 12.57 -11.67 -10.78
C ALA A 131 12.96 -10.40 -11.55
N LEU A 132 14.26 -10.10 -11.55
CA LEU A 132 14.87 -9.19 -12.51
C LEU A 132 14.59 -9.67 -13.94
#